data_AF-A0A9W4DTA6-F1
#
_entry.id   AF-A0A9W4DTA6-F1
#
_cell.length_a   1.000
_cell.length_b   1.000
_cell.length_c   1.000
_cell.angle_alpha   90.00
_cell.angle_beta   90.00
_cell.angle_gamma   90.00
#
_symmetry.space_group_name_H-M   'P 1'
#
loop_
_entity.id
_entity.type
_entity.pdbx_description
1 polymer ?
#
loop_
_entity_poly.entity_id
_entity_poly.type
_entity_poly.pdbx_seq_one_letter_code
_entity_poly.pdbx_strand_id
1 'polypeptide(L)'
;MPQDPVPAGDIGRRLALRREELGLTREEVAERAGIAAAYLRYVEEEPTALPGPTFMLRVADALESTVPQLRGGAAGMPPGMGEAAVNPVFTPLGRDECLALLSDHGVGRVAVTTEDGPAILPVNYAVEGGTIAFRTAPTAAPSATVGRDVAFEVDRVDEALSEGWSVLVLGPATQVTEADDVRRLRARARSAPWAGGDREMWVRISPVRITGRRIRAGSG
;
A
#
# COMPACT_ATOMS: atom_id res chain seq x y z
N MET A 1 -2.17 20.66 27.75
CA MET A 1 -1.43 19.60 27.05
C MET A 1 -0.68 20.27 25.90
N PRO A 2 0.66 20.29 25.90
CA PRO A 2 1.40 20.71 24.72
C PRO A 2 1.11 19.71 23.61
N GLN A 3 0.73 20.20 22.43
CA GLN A 3 0.51 19.35 21.27
C GLN A 3 1.86 18.85 20.77
N ASP A 4 1.98 17.54 20.57
CA ASP A 4 3.16 16.93 19.98
C ASP A 4 3.42 17.54 18.59
N PRO A 5 4.68 17.88 18.25
CA PRO A 5 5.00 18.40 16.95
C PRO A 5 4.73 17.31 15.90
N VAL A 6 3.74 17.56 15.03
CA VAL A 6 3.53 16.78 13.81
C VAL A 6 4.86 16.73 13.05
N PRO A 7 5.36 15.55 12.64
CA PRO A 7 6.63 15.47 11.92
C PRO A 7 6.57 16.31 10.65
N ALA A 8 7.26 17.45 10.67
CA ALA A 8 7.52 18.28 9.51
C ALA A 8 8.57 17.56 8.67
N GLY A 9 8.17 17.01 7.53
CA GLY A 9 9.12 16.37 6.62
C GLY A 9 8.48 15.44 5.59
N ASP A 10 7.39 15.85 4.95
CA ASP A 10 6.84 15.17 3.77
C ASP A 10 5.84 16.04 2.96
N ILE A 11 5.65 17.31 3.34
CA ILE A 11 4.70 18.21 2.65
C ILE A 11 5.21 18.53 1.25
N GLY A 12 6.46 19.01 1.13
CA GLY A 12 7.06 19.37 -0.16
C GLY A 12 7.08 18.20 -1.15
N ARG A 13 7.38 16.99 -0.67
CA ARG A 13 7.37 15.77 -1.48
C ARG A 13 5.97 15.43 -2.00
N ARG A 14 4.93 15.49 -1.15
CA ARG A 14 3.54 15.22 -1.58
C ARG A 14 3.02 16.25 -2.56
N LEU A 15 3.42 17.50 -2.36
CA LEU A 15 3.09 18.63 -3.22
C LEU A 15 3.72 18.43 -4.61
N ALA A 16 5.01 18.09 -4.66
CA ALA A 16 5.72 17.77 -5.90
C ALA A 16 5.14 16.54 -6.61
N LEU A 17 4.85 15.47 -5.85
CA LEU A 17 4.24 14.25 -6.38
C LEU A 17 2.89 14.53 -7.03
N ARG A 18 2.00 15.26 -6.33
CA ARG A 18 0.67 15.59 -6.84
C ARG A 18 0.73 16.50 -8.07
N ARG A 19 1.67 17.44 -8.09
CA ARG A 19 1.94 18.28 -9.25
C ARG A 19 2.38 17.46 -10.47
N GLU A 20 3.30 16.52 -10.27
CA GLU A 20 3.80 15.62 -11.32
C GLU A 20 2.71 14.70 -11.86
N GLU A 21 1.81 14.19 -11.01
CA GLU A 21 0.64 13.41 -11.43
C GLU A 21 -0.31 14.19 -12.36
N LEU A 22 -0.51 15.48 -12.08
CA LEU A 22 -1.33 16.36 -12.91
C LEU A 22 -0.59 16.83 -14.18
N GLY A 23 0.67 16.44 -14.36
CA GLY A 23 1.51 16.88 -15.48
C GLY A 23 1.83 18.39 -15.47
N LEU A 24 1.73 19.04 -14.31
CA LEU A 24 1.89 20.48 -14.17
C LEU A 24 3.34 20.85 -13.85
N THR A 25 3.78 21.95 -14.44
CA THR A 25 5.00 22.65 -14.04
C THR A 25 4.79 23.43 -12.75
N ARG A 26 5.88 23.81 -12.07
CA ARG A 26 5.80 24.64 -10.85
C ARG A 26 5.20 26.00 -11.16
N GLU A 27 5.50 26.53 -12.33
CA GLU A 27 5.02 27.80 -12.86
C GLU A 27 3.49 27.78 -13.02
N GLU A 28 2.94 26.72 -13.62
CA GLU A 28 1.48 26.57 -13.80
C GLU A 28 0.75 26.43 -12.46
N VAL A 29 1.29 25.66 -11.51
CA VAL A 29 0.69 25.55 -10.16
C VAL A 29 0.75 26.88 -9.43
N ALA A 30 1.87 27.60 -9.53
CA ALA A 30 2.04 28.89 -8.89
C ALA A 30 1.09 29.95 -9.46
N GLU A 31 0.88 29.94 -10.77
CA GLU A 31 -0.11 30.79 -11.45
C GLU A 31 -1.53 30.46 -10.97
N ARG A 32 -1.93 29.19 -10.99
CA ARG A 32 -3.25 28.72 -10.52
C ARG A 32 -3.49 29.08 -9.05
N ALA A 33 -2.49 28.90 -8.19
CA ALA A 33 -2.59 29.21 -6.77
C ALA A 33 -2.40 30.70 -6.43
N GLY A 34 -2.05 31.56 -7.41
CA GLY A 34 -1.76 32.97 -7.17
C GLY A 34 -0.62 33.18 -6.16
N ILE A 35 0.46 32.42 -6.31
CA ILE A 35 1.66 32.46 -5.46
C ILE A 35 2.93 32.64 -6.30
N ALA A 36 4.05 32.98 -5.66
CA ALA A 36 5.33 33.03 -6.36
C ALA A 36 5.88 31.62 -6.63
N ALA A 37 6.24 31.32 -7.88
CA ALA A 37 6.83 30.03 -8.27
C ALA A 37 8.11 29.70 -7.48
N ALA A 38 8.92 30.71 -7.16
CA ALA A 38 10.10 30.56 -6.32
C ALA A 38 9.78 30.07 -4.89
N TYR A 39 8.62 30.48 -4.35
CA TYR A 39 8.17 30.06 -3.02
C TYR A 39 7.61 28.63 -3.04
N LEU A 40 6.88 28.26 -4.11
CA LEU A 40 6.47 26.87 -4.33
C LEU A 40 7.68 25.94 -4.42
N ARG A 41 8.69 26.30 -5.22
CA ARG A 41 9.96 25.56 -5.33
C ARG A 41 10.65 25.41 -3.98
N TYR A 42 10.74 26.50 -3.20
CA TYR A 42 11.31 26.46 -1.86
C TYR A 42 10.59 25.46 -0.96
N VAL A 43 9.25 25.45 -0.96
CA VAL A 43 8.45 24.51 -0.15
C VAL A 43 8.62 23.06 -0.61
N GLU A 44 8.79 22.81 -1.92
CA GLU A 44 9.04 21.46 -2.45
C GLU A 44 10.44 20.92 -2.11
N GLU A 45 11.45 21.79 -2.09
CA GLU A 45 12.86 21.40 -1.97
C GLU A 45 13.41 21.45 -0.53
N GLU A 46 12.81 22.26 0.35
CA GLU A 46 13.26 22.44 1.74
C GLU A 46 12.45 21.55 2.72
N PRO A 47 13.05 20.48 3.29
CA PRO A 47 12.35 19.55 4.17
C PRO A 47 11.78 20.18 5.44
N THR A 48 12.36 21.31 5.88
CA THR A 48 11.96 22.04 7.09
C THR A 48 10.95 23.16 6.81
N ALA A 49 10.51 23.34 5.56
CA ALA A 49 9.55 24.38 5.20
C ALA A 49 8.21 24.18 5.93
N LEU A 50 7.75 25.25 6.59
CA LEU A 50 6.46 25.30 7.29
C LEU A 50 5.54 26.31 6.59
N PRO A 51 4.89 25.92 5.47
CA PRO A 51 4.01 26.81 4.74
C PRO A 51 2.77 27.21 5.58
N GLY A 52 2.42 28.49 5.50
CA GLY A 52 1.24 29.04 6.17
C GLY A 52 -0.09 28.46 5.66
N PRO A 53 -1.18 28.57 6.44
CA PRO A 53 -2.48 27.97 6.09
C PRO A 53 -3.06 28.47 4.76
N THR A 54 -2.95 29.77 4.47
CA THR A 54 -3.47 30.37 3.23
C THR A 54 -2.75 29.87 1.99
N PHE A 55 -1.42 29.70 2.07
CA PHE A 55 -0.65 29.07 1.00
C PHE A 55 -1.15 27.65 0.76
N MET A 56 -1.31 26.87 1.83
CA MET A 56 -1.73 25.47 1.72
C MET A 56 -3.12 25.32 1.09
N LEU A 57 -4.07 26.20 1.43
CA LEU A 57 -5.40 26.16 0.83
C LEU A 57 -5.37 26.42 -0.68
N ARG A 58 -4.64 27.47 -1.10
CA ARG A 58 -4.53 27.83 -2.52
C ARG A 58 -3.81 26.78 -3.35
N VAL A 59 -2.78 26.17 -2.77
CA VAL A 59 -2.02 25.11 -3.42
C VAL A 59 -2.79 23.80 -3.47
N ALA A 60 -3.55 23.47 -2.42
CA ALA A 60 -4.46 22.32 -2.44
C ALA A 60 -5.52 22.46 -3.53
N ASP A 61 -6.13 23.65 -3.65
CA ASP A 61 -7.10 23.97 -4.70
C ASP A 61 -6.47 23.85 -6.11
N ALA A 62 -5.30 24.47 -6.32
CA ALA A 62 -4.59 24.41 -7.61
C ALA A 62 -4.12 23.00 -8.01
N LEU A 63 -3.96 22.10 -7.03
CA LEU A 63 -3.53 20.71 -7.20
C LEU A 63 -4.68 19.71 -7.11
N GLU A 64 -5.93 20.18 -7.15
CA GLU A 64 -7.12 19.32 -7.08
C GLU A 64 -7.00 18.32 -5.90
N SER A 65 -6.67 18.85 -4.72
CA SER A 65 -6.36 18.10 -3.50
C SER A 65 -6.88 18.84 -2.27
N THR A 66 -6.61 18.31 -1.07
CA THR A 66 -6.99 18.91 0.19
C THR A 66 -5.78 19.17 1.08
N VAL A 67 -5.88 20.18 1.95
CA VAL A 67 -4.81 20.50 2.92
C VAL A 67 -4.45 19.31 3.82
N PRO A 68 -5.41 18.50 4.32
CA PRO A 68 -5.08 17.28 5.05
C PRO A 68 -4.29 16.26 4.23
N GLN A 69 -4.63 16.03 2.95
CA GLN A 69 -3.88 15.11 2.08
C GLN A 69 -2.44 15.60 1.86
N LEU A 70 -2.24 16.89 1.56
CA LEU A 70 -0.91 17.47 1.39
C LEU A 70 -0.08 17.47 2.69
N ARG A 71 -0.74 17.55 3.86
CA ARG A 71 -0.10 17.45 5.17
C ARG A 71 0.13 16.02 5.65
N GLY A 72 -0.39 15.01 4.95
CA GLY A 72 -0.33 13.60 5.37
C GLY A 72 -1.34 13.24 6.46
N GLY A 73 -2.33 14.11 6.72
CA GLY A 73 -3.41 13.90 7.68
C GLY A 73 -4.50 12.91 7.22
N ALA A 74 -4.45 12.41 5.98
CA ALA A 74 -5.32 11.33 5.53
C ALA A 74 -5.06 10.00 6.30
N ALA A 75 -3.90 9.87 6.96
CA ALA A 75 -3.59 8.73 7.83
C ALA A 75 -4.38 8.72 9.16
N GLY A 76 -5.19 9.75 9.46
CA GLY A 76 -5.95 9.88 10.71
C GLY A 76 -7.47 9.93 10.56
N MET A 77 -8.03 9.70 9.37
CA MET A 77 -9.48 9.66 9.18
C MET A 77 -10.03 8.29 9.63
N PRO A 78 -11.18 8.22 10.33
CA PRO A 78 -11.85 6.96 10.60
C PRO A 78 -12.11 6.25 9.26
N PRO A 79 -11.88 4.93 9.15
CA PRO A 79 -12.14 4.18 7.93
C PRO A 79 -13.57 4.42 7.41
N GLY A 80 -13.73 4.71 6.11
CA GLY A 80 -15.04 4.82 5.45
C GLY A 80 -15.57 6.23 5.15
N MET A 81 -14.75 7.29 5.32
CA MET A 81 -15.11 8.68 4.98
C MET A 81 -14.32 9.31 3.83
N GLY A 82 -13.49 8.55 3.11
CA GLY A 82 -13.06 8.98 1.77
C GLY A 82 -14.28 8.96 0.85
N GLU A 83 -14.70 10.10 0.31
CA GLU A 83 -15.68 10.11 -0.78
C GLU A 83 -15.08 9.33 -1.95
N ALA A 84 -15.59 8.12 -2.18
CA ALA A 84 -15.25 7.35 -3.36
C ALA A 84 -15.53 8.20 -4.60
N ALA A 85 -14.58 8.27 -5.54
CA ALA A 85 -14.76 9.01 -6.78
C ALA A 85 -16.11 8.70 -7.43
N VAL A 86 -16.70 9.72 -8.05
CA VAL A 86 -17.87 9.54 -8.90
C VAL A 86 -17.46 8.64 -10.07
N ASN A 87 -17.95 7.39 -10.09
CA ASN A 87 -17.71 6.34 -11.10
C ASN A 87 -16.30 5.70 -11.13
N PRO A 88 -15.87 4.93 -10.11
CA PRO A 88 -14.61 4.19 -10.19
C PRO A 88 -14.69 3.08 -11.26
N VAL A 89 -13.69 3.03 -12.15
CA VAL A 89 -13.62 2.00 -13.20
C VAL A 89 -12.67 0.90 -12.76
N PHE A 90 -13.17 -0.34 -12.74
CA PHE A 90 -12.37 -1.53 -12.47
C PHE A 90 -11.91 -2.16 -13.78
N THR A 91 -10.60 -2.18 -14.02
CA THR A 91 -10.00 -2.87 -15.16
C THR A 91 -9.33 -4.18 -14.71
N PRO A 92 -9.61 -5.32 -15.36
CA PRO A 92 -8.88 -6.56 -15.10
C PRO A 92 -7.38 -6.40 -15.40
N LEU A 93 -6.53 -7.02 -14.59
CA LEU A 93 -5.09 -7.09 -14.82
C LEU A 93 -4.69 -8.42 -15.43
N GLY A 94 -3.72 -8.39 -16.34
CA GLY A 94 -3.08 -9.60 -16.85
C GLY A 94 -2.28 -10.32 -15.77
N ARG A 95 -1.96 -11.60 -16.00
CA ARG A 95 -1.19 -12.41 -15.04
C ARG A 95 0.16 -11.78 -14.72
N ASP A 96 0.88 -11.30 -15.73
CA ASP A 96 2.21 -10.73 -15.57
C ASP A 96 2.18 -9.41 -14.79
N GLU A 97 1.15 -8.58 -15.02
CA GLU A 97 0.91 -7.38 -14.21
C GLU A 97 0.65 -7.74 -12.74
N CYS A 98 -0.15 -8.78 -12.48
CA CYS A 98 -0.41 -9.24 -11.12
C CYS A 98 0.88 -9.71 -10.43
N LEU A 99 1.72 -10.47 -11.13
CA LEU A 99 3.00 -10.94 -10.62
C LEU A 99 3.96 -9.78 -10.34
N ALA A 100 3.98 -8.76 -11.20
CA ALA A 100 4.76 -7.56 -10.97
C ALA A 100 4.30 -6.80 -9.72
N LEU A 101 2.97 -6.68 -9.52
CA LEU A 101 2.40 -5.97 -8.36
C LEU A 101 2.62 -6.71 -7.04
N LEU A 102 2.61 -8.04 -7.04
CA LEU A 102 2.99 -8.85 -5.88
C LEU A 102 4.40 -8.51 -5.39
N SER A 103 5.29 -7.99 -6.24
CA SER A 103 6.67 -7.65 -5.89
C SER A 103 7.45 -8.85 -5.30
N ASP A 104 8.72 -8.65 -4.94
CA ASP A 104 9.53 -9.71 -4.32
C ASP A 104 9.10 -10.06 -2.88
N HIS A 105 8.44 -9.13 -2.19
CA HIS A 105 8.08 -9.21 -0.77
C HIS A 105 7.13 -8.06 -0.39
N GLY A 106 6.43 -8.21 0.73
CA GLY A 106 5.55 -7.18 1.26
C GLY A 106 4.67 -7.68 2.39
N VAL A 107 3.57 -6.98 2.63
CA VAL A 107 2.48 -7.41 3.52
C VAL A 107 1.28 -7.74 2.67
N GLY A 108 0.71 -8.92 2.89
CA GLY A 108 -0.54 -9.34 2.30
C GLY A 108 -1.47 -9.90 3.36
N ARG A 109 -2.62 -10.41 2.95
CA ARG A 109 -3.58 -11.05 3.84
C ARG A 109 -3.87 -12.46 3.37
N VAL A 110 -3.95 -13.38 4.31
CA VAL A 110 -4.36 -14.76 4.05
C VAL A 110 -5.71 -15.04 4.71
N ALA A 111 -6.62 -15.64 3.95
CA ALA A 111 -7.88 -16.13 4.47
C ALA A 111 -7.64 -17.48 5.16
N VAL A 112 -8.06 -17.57 6.42
CA VAL A 112 -7.96 -18.78 7.24
C VAL A 112 -9.34 -19.16 7.76
N THR A 113 -9.57 -20.45 7.98
CA THR A 113 -10.76 -20.91 8.71
C THR A 113 -10.34 -21.19 10.15
N THR A 114 -10.91 -20.43 11.09
CA THR A 114 -10.71 -20.62 12.54
C THR A 114 -11.93 -21.29 13.17
N GLU A 115 -11.84 -21.60 14.46
CA GLU A 115 -12.97 -22.13 15.25
C GLU A 115 -14.14 -21.13 15.30
N ASP A 116 -13.84 -19.83 15.35
CA ASP A 116 -14.84 -18.75 15.36
C ASP A 116 -15.37 -18.39 13.94
N GLY A 117 -14.90 -19.11 12.90
CA GLY A 117 -15.27 -18.88 11.51
C GLY A 117 -14.12 -18.34 10.64
N PRO A 118 -14.43 -17.86 9.41
CA PRO A 118 -13.42 -17.35 8.50
C PRO A 118 -12.81 -16.04 9.02
N ALA A 119 -11.48 -15.96 8.98
CA ALA A 119 -10.71 -14.77 9.36
C ALA A 119 -9.72 -14.39 8.26
N ILE A 120 -9.39 -13.11 8.17
CA ILE A 120 -8.40 -12.56 7.25
C ILE A 120 -7.25 -12.02 8.10
N LEU A 121 -6.05 -12.58 7.91
CA LEU A 121 -4.90 -12.28 8.77
C LEU A 121 -3.76 -11.66 7.96
N PRO A 122 -3.14 -10.58 8.44
CA PRO A 122 -1.98 -10.00 7.78
C PRO A 122 -0.75 -10.91 7.94
N VAL A 123 0.00 -11.07 6.86
CA VAL A 123 1.27 -11.83 6.84
C VAL A 123 2.33 -11.06 6.06
N ASN A 124 3.56 -11.08 6.57
CA ASN A 124 4.71 -10.70 5.76
C ASN A 124 5.02 -11.86 4.81
N TYR A 125 5.11 -11.57 3.51
CA TYR A 125 5.38 -12.57 2.49
C TYR A 125 6.62 -12.25 1.67
N ALA A 126 7.12 -13.28 1.01
CA ALA A 126 8.13 -13.22 -0.04
C ALA A 126 7.64 -14.01 -1.26
N VAL A 127 8.12 -13.64 -2.45
CA VAL A 127 7.85 -14.35 -3.69
C VAL A 127 9.13 -15.06 -4.16
N GLU A 128 9.02 -16.37 -4.41
CA GLU A 128 10.10 -17.20 -4.94
C GLU A 128 9.53 -18.16 -6.00
N GLY A 129 10.09 -18.13 -7.21
CA GLY A 129 9.67 -19.03 -8.30
C GLY A 129 8.19 -18.90 -8.67
N GLY A 130 7.60 -17.72 -8.49
CA GLY A 130 6.16 -17.49 -8.70
C GLY A 130 5.26 -18.06 -7.60
N THR A 131 5.83 -18.54 -6.49
CA THR A 131 5.10 -18.97 -5.29
C THR A 131 5.19 -17.92 -4.19
N ILE A 132 4.18 -17.88 -3.33
CA ILE A 132 4.10 -16.92 -2.23
C ILE A 132 4.44 -17.67 -0.96
N ALA A 133 5.36 -17.14 -0.16
CA ALA A 133 5.75 -17.77 1.09
C ALA A 133 5.67 -16.79 2.24
N PHE A 134 5.16 -17.23 3.39
CA PHE A 134 5.10 -16.41 4.61
C PHE A 134 5.56 -17.20 5.83
N ARG A 135 5.98 -16.47 6.86
CA ARG A 135 6.42 -17.02 8.14
C ARG A 135 5.32 -16.96 9.18
N THR A 136 5.17 -18.05 9.92
CA THR A 136 4.25 -18.14 11.05
C THR A 136 4.85 -18.97 12.20
N ALA A 137 4.12 -19.08 13.31
CA ALA A 137 4.39 -20.06 14.36
C ALA A 137 3.40 -21.23 14.19
N PRO A 138 3.77 -22.47 14.56
CA PRO A 138 2.87 -23.63 14.46
C PRO A 138 1.54 -23.45 15.20
N THR A 139 1.54 -22.69 16.30
CA THR A 139 0.37 -22.40 17.13
C THR A 139 -0.41 -21.14 16.71
N ALA A 140 0.12 -20.36 15.76
CA ALA A 140 -0.55 -19.14 15.31
C ALA A 140 -1.58 -19.46 14.22
N ALA A 141 -2.70 -18.73 14.20
CA ALA A 141 -3.80 -18.96 13.27
C ALA A 141 -3.42 -19.12 11.78
N PRO A 142 -2.40 -18.43 11.22
CA PRO A 142 -1.97 -18.68 9.84
C PRO A 142 -1.41 -20.08 9.57
N SER A 143 -1.03 -20.88 10.57
CA SER A 143 -0.58 -22.26 10.35
C SER A 143 -1.72 -23.18 9.90
N ALA A 144 -2.98 -22.84 10.20
CA ALA A 144 -4.17 -23.60 9.84
C ALA A 144 -4.42 -23.65 8.31
N THR A 145 -3.68 -22.85 7.53
CA THR A 145 -3.72 -22.90 6.07
C THR A 145 -3.09 -24.17 5.49
N VAL A 146 -2.15 -24.79 6.20
CA VAL A 146 -1.38 -25.93 5.68
C VAL A 146 -2.31 -27.09 5.32
N GLY A 147 -2.13 -27.62 4.10
CA GLY A 147 -2.94 -28.71 3.56
C GLY A 147 -4.28 -28.27 3.00
N ARG A 148 -4.53 -26.96 2.84
CA ARG A 148 -5.79 -26.41 2.32
C ARG A 148 -5.56 -25.53 1.11
N ASP A 149 -6.60 -25.41 0.28
CA ASP A 149 -6.69 -24.31 -0.69
C ASP A 149 -6.99 -23.02 0.06
N VAL A 150 -6.20 -21.98 -0.21
CA VAL A 150 -6.33 -20.69 0.46
C VAL A 150 -6.43 -19.54 -0.51
N ALA A 151 -7.02 -18.45 -0.02
CA ALA A 151 -6.99 -17.17 -0.67
C ALA A 151 -5.93 -16.29 -0.01
N PHE A 152 -5.12 -15.64 -0.84
CA PHE A 152 -4.14 -14.66 -0.45
C PHE A 152 -4.33 -13.38 -1.26
N GLU A 153 -4.18 -12.23 -0.61
CA GLU A 153 -4.51 -10.93 -1.16
C GLU A 153 -3.40 -9.93 -0.88
N VAL A 154 -3.11 -9.08 -1.86
CA VAL A 154 -2.30 -7.87 -1.70
C VAL A 154 -2.99 -6.74 -2.45
N ASP A 155 -3.17 -5.61 -1.78
CA ASP A 155 -3.73 -4.40 -2.36
C ASP A 155 -2.84 -3.19 -2.10
N ARG A 156 -3.12 -2.16 -2.88
CA ARG A 156 -2.81 -0.78 -2.54
C ARG A 156 -3.99 0.06 -2.99
N VAL A 157 -4.60 0.76 -2.05
CA VAL A 157 -5.68 1.70 -2.33
C VAL A 157 -5.23 3.08 -1.90
N ASP A 158 -5.37 4.04 -2.80
CA ASP A 158 -5.26 5.46 -2.51
C ASP A 158 -6.68 6.04 -2.49
N GLU A 159 -7.24 6.17 -1.29
CA GLU A 159 -8.59 6.74 -1.11
C GLU A 159 -8.67 8.20 -1.56
N ALA A 160 -7.57 8.94 -1.49
CA ALA A 160 -7.54 10.35 -1.89
C ALA A 160 -7.67 10.52 -3.41
N LEU A 161 -7.05 9.62 -4.16
CA LEU A 161 -7.08 9.62 -5.62
C LEU A 161 -8.18 8.72 -6.19
N SER A 162 -8.84 7.92 -5.34
CA SER A 162 -9.76 6.85 -5.76
C SER A 162 -9.13 5.91 -6.79
N GLU A 163 -7.83 5.68 -6.63
CA GLU A 163 -7.06 4.77 -7.45
C GLU A 163 -6.54 3.63 -6.61
N GLY A 164 -6.18 2.54 -7.26
CA GLY A 164 -5.58 1.42 -6.56
C GLY A 164 -5.52 0.18 -7.37
N TRP A 165 -5.07 -0.89 -6.73
CA TRP A 165 -5.10 -2.22 -7.31
C TRP A 165 -5.22 -3.25 -6.20
N SER A 166 -5.72 -4.43 -6.56
CA SER A 166 -5.73 -5.61 -5.72
C SER A 166 -5.32 -6.82 -6.55
N VAL A 167 -4.53 -7.72 -5.98
CA VAL A 167 -4.19 -9.02 -6.56
C VAL A 167 -4.70 -10.10 -5.60
N LEU A 168 -5.51 -11.00 -6.14
CA LEU A 168 -6.01 -12.18 -5.44
C LEU A 168 -5.34 -13.42 -6.01
N VAL A 169 -4.83 -14.26 -5.11
CA VAL A 169 -4.16 -15.52 -5.41
C VAL A 169 -4.89 -16.64 -4.71
N LEU A 170 -5.24 -17.67 -5.47
CA LEU A 170 -5.82 -18.91 -4.96
C LEU A 170 -4.88 -20.07 -5.25
N GLY A 171 -4.69 -20.94 -4.27
CA GLY A 171 -3.94 -22.17 -4.44
C GLY A 171 -3.69 -22.92 -3.15
N PRO A 172 -3.12 -24.14 -3.23
CA PRO A 172 -2.81 -24.95 -2.07
C PRO A 172 -1.68 -24.33 -1.26
N ALA A 173 -1.86 -24.33 0.06
CA ALA A 173 -0.83 -23.97 1.03
C ALA A 173 -0.15 -25.23 1.61
N THR A 174 1.17 -25.28 1.57
CA THR A 174 1.98 -26.37 2.13
C THR A 174 3.04 -25.84 3.07
N GLN A 175 3.40 -26.63 4.07
CA GLN A 175 4.55 -26.32 4.91
C GLN A 175 5.85 -26.55 4.11
N VAL A 176 6.79 -25.61 4.24
CA VAL A 176 8.13 -25.78 3.69
C VAL A 176 9.02 -26.41 4.75
N THR A 177 9.41 -27.67 4.52
CA THR A 177 10.26 -28.45 5.44
C THR A 177 11.69 -28.62 4.94
N GLU A 178 11.90 -28.53 3.62
CA GLU A 178 13.21 -28.72 3.02
C GLU A 178 14.18 -27.60 3.44
N ALA A 179 15.32 -27.99 4.01
CA ALA A 179 16.27 -27.04 4.61
C ALA A 179 16.78 -26.01 3.60
N ASP A 180 16.99 -26.40 2.34
CA ASP A 180 17.49 -25.53 1.28
C ASP A 180 16.45 -24.48 0.89
N ASP A 181 15.18 -24.87 0.80
CA ASP A 181 14.07 -23.97 0.53
C ASP A 181 13.92 -22.96 1.68
N VAL A 182 13.97 -23.43 2.93
CA VAL A 182 13.92 -22.55 4.11
C VAL A 182 15.06 -21.54 4.10
N ARG A 183 16.29 -21.96 3.74
CA ARG A 183 17.43 -21.03 3.63
C ARG A 183 17.21 -19.97 2.55
N ARG A 184 16.72 -20.34 1.37
CA ARG A 184 16.45 -19.37 0.29
C ARG A 184 15.36 -18.37 0.67
N LEU A 185 14.27 -18.85 1.28
CA LEU A 185 13.20 -17.99 1.80
C LEU A 185 13.69 -17.04 2.89
N ARG A 186 14.53 -17.52 3.83
CA ARG A 186 15.17 -16.67 4.85
C ARG A 186 16.05 -15.57 4.23
N ALA A 187 16.81 -15.87 3.18
CA ALA A 187 17.63 -14.89 2.48
C ALA A 187 16.80 -13.83 1.71
N ARG A 188 15.60 -14.20 1.25
CA ARG A 188 14.68 -13.31 0.51
C ARG A 188 13.87 -12.41 1.44
N ALA A 189 13.59 -12.87 2.65
CA ALA A 189 12.83 -12.11 3.64
C ALA A 189 13.63 -10.89 4.13
N ARG A 190 13.34 -9.72 3.57
CA ARG A 190 13.98 -8.44 3.96
C ARG A 190 13.45 -7.85 5.27
N SER A 191 12.40 -8.42 5.86
CA SER A 191 11.74 -7.88 7.06
C SER A 191 11.57 -8.95 8.15
N ALA A 192 11.79 -8.55 9.41
CA ALA A 192 11.34 -9.34 10.55
C ALA A 192 9.80 -9.41 10.57
N PRO A 193 9.18 -10.52 11.01
CA PRO A 193 7.74 -10.59 11.15
C PRO A 193 7.23 -9.49 12.08
N TRP A 194 6.16 -8.78 11.68
CA TRP A 194 5.58 -7.70 12.48
C TRP A 194 5.06 -8.17 13.85
N ALA A 195 4.67 -9.43 13.96
CA ALA A 195 4.36 -10.04 15.24
C ALA A 195 5.62 -10.75 15.75
N GLY A 196 6.15 -10.28 16.89
CA GLY A 196 7.38 -10.81 17.51
C GLY A 196 7.32 -12.31 17.84
N GLY A 197 8.49 -12.89 18.13
CA GLY A 197 8.69 -14.29 18.51
C GLY A 197 9.35 -15.17 17.43
N ASP A 198 9.79 -16.36 17.83
CA ASP A 198 10.42 -17.36 16.96
C ASP A 198 9.42 -17.97 15.97
N ARG A 199 9.23 -17.28 14.85
CA ARG A 199 8.42 -17.74 13.71
C ARG A 199 9.33 -18.45 12.71
N GLU A 200 9.55 -19.73 12.95
CA GLU A 200 10.41 -20.59 12.13
C GLU A 200 9.67 -21.36 11.03
N MET A 201 8.35 -21.50 11.17
CA MET A 201 7.52 -22.24 10.23
C MET A 201 7.28 -21.40 8.98
N TRP A 202 7.63 -21.98 7.83
CA TRP A 202 7.35 -21.41 6.52
C TRP A 202 6.17 -22.12 5.88
N VAL A 203 5.25 -21.33 5.33
CA VAL A 203 4.12 -21.80 4.53
C VAL A 203 4.27 -21.24 3.12
N ARG A 204 4.12 -22.09 2.12
CA ARG A 204 4.15 -21.74 0.69
C ARG A 204 2.75 -21.91 0.11
N ILE A 205 2.30 -20.93 -0.66
CA ILE A 205 1.09 -20.96 -1.47
C ILE A 205 1.53 -21.08 -2.92
N SER A 206 1.12 -22.16 -3.59
CA SER A 206 1.40 -22.39 -5.01
C SER A 206 0.23 -21.88 -5.86
N PRO A 207 0.38 -20.79 -6.62
CA PRO A 207 -0.77 -20.18 -7.30
C PRO A 207 -1.38 -21.08 -8.38
N VAL A 208 -2.65 -21.46 -8.20
CA VAL A 208 -3.48 -22.10 -9.23
C VAL A 208 -4.22 -21.04 -10.05
N ARG A 209 -4.67 -19.98 -9.38
CA ARG A 209 -5.31 -18.82 -10.03
C ARG A 209 -4.74 -17.53 -9.46
N ILE A 210 -4.47 -16.59 -10.35
CA ILE A 210 -4.07 -15.22 -10.02
C ILE A 210 -4.98 -14.30 -10.82
N THR A 211 -5.65 -13.39 -10.14
CA THR A 211 -6.48 -12.35 -10.76
C THR A 211 -6.16 -11.01 -10.13
N GLY A 212 -6.17 -9.95 -10.93
CA GLY A 212 -5.98 -8.61 -10.42
C GLY A 212 -7.02 -7.64 -10.96
N ARG A 213 -7.22 -6.57 -10.23
CA ARG A 213 -8.07 -5.45 -10.61
C ARG A 213 -7.30 -4.16 -10.36
N ARG A 214 -7.43 -3.21 -11.27
CA ARG A 214 -6.98 -1.83 -11.10
C ARG A 214 -8.19 -0.92 -11.04
N ILE A 215 -8.17 -0.02 -10.07
CA ILE A 215 -9.17 1.02 -9.83
C ILE A 215 -8.57 2.32 -10.35
N ARG A 216 -9.35 3.05 -11.14
CA ARG A 216 -9.05 4.42 -11.57
C ARG A 216 -10.28 5.28 -11.37
N ALA A 217 -10.07 6.57 -11.09
CA ALA A 217 -11.14 7.55 -11.19
C ALA A 217 -11.72 7.54 -12.61
N GLY A 218 -13.04 7.42 -12.73
CA GLY A 218 -13.72 7.57 -14.02
C GLY A 218 -13.66 9.02 -14.48
N SER A 219 -13.38 9.23 -15.76
CA SER A 219 -13.58 10.54 -16.37
C SER A 219 -15.08 10.81 -16.45
N GLY A 220 -15.55 11.91 -15.83
CA GLY A 220 -16.91 12.41 -15.99
C GLY A 220 -17.15 13.05 -17.35
#